data_AF-A0A4Q7UZM8-F1
#
_entry.id   AF-A0A4Q7UZM8-F1
#
_cell.length_a   1.000
_cell.length_b   1.000
_cell.length_c   1.000
_cell.angle_alpha   90.00
_cell.angle_beta   90.00
_cell.angle_gamma   90.00
#
_symmetry.space_group_name_H-M   'P 1'
#
loop_
_entity.id
_entity.type
_entity.pdbx_description
1 polymer ?
#
loop_
_entity_poly.entity_id
_entity_poly.type
_entity_poly.pdbx_seq_one_letter_code
_entity_poly.pdbx_strand_id
1 'polypeptide(L)'
;MTDPYLDLDAGALQNRLGITDSAELAQDEVELSALRLIELRAEPLPGAYDLDHLQDVLTTLLARLNLLHPFREGNGRTQRAFLAQLATDAGYLLRWTAMDREQNIAASRAAHDGDLQPLRAMLAPLVHPLDELPHGEPDSR
;
A
#
# COMPACT_ATOMS: atom_id res chain seq x y z
N MET A 1 -10.41 27.33 -10.26
CA MET A 1 -10.12 26.42 -9.13
C MET A 1 -8.61 26.33 -9.07
N THR A 2 -8.00 26.88 -8.02
CA THR A 2 -6.54 26.91 -7.83
C THR A 2 -6.09 25.50 -7.46
N ASP A 3 -5.11 24.95 -8.17
CA ASP A 3 -4.55 23.63 -7.83
C ASP A 3 -3.77 23.76 -6.50
N PRO A 4 -4.15 23.03 -5.43
CA PRO A 4 -3.53 23.16 -4.12
C PRO A 4 -2.11 22.58 -4.04
N TYR A 5 -1.64 21.89 -5.08
CA TYR A 5 -0.30 21.28 -5.14
C TYR A 5 0.68 22.06 -6.01
N LEU A 6 0.17 22.96 -6.86
CA LEU A 6 0.97 23.86 -7.68
C LEU A 6 1.17 25.17 -6.94
N ASP A 7 2.43 25.56 -6.79
CA ASP A 7 2.74 26.96 -6.55
C ASP A 7 2.63 27.70 -7.89
N LEU A 8 1.49 28.38 -8.09
CA LEU A 8 1.16 29.05 -9.34
C LEU A 8 2.11 30.21 -9.69
N ASP A 9 2.83 30.75 -8.69
CA ASP A 9 3.81 31.83 -8.90
C ASP A 9 5.18 31.25 -9.33
N ALA A 10 5.48 30.01 -8.93
CA ALA A 10 6.74 29.32 -9.18
C ALA A 10 6.72 28.42 -10.44
N GLY A 11 5.58 27.79 -10.73
CA GLY A 11 5.47 26.81 -11.81
C GLY A 11 6.01 25.41 -11.44
N ALA A 12 6.28 25.16 -10.16
CA ALA A 12 6.72 23.87 -9.62
C ALA A 12 5.75 23.34 -8.54
N LEU A 13 5.85 22.04 -8.24
CA LEU A 13 5.10 21.41 -7.16
C LEU A 13 5.65 21.87 -5.80
N GLN A 14 4.76 22.05 -4.82
CA GLN A 14 5.19 22.29 -3.44
C GLN A 14 6.06 21.13 -2.95
N ASN A 15 7.27 21.44 -2.49
CA ASN A 15 8.26 20.45 -2.08
C ASN A 15 9.01 20.89 -0.80
N ARG A 16 9.62 19.93 -0.10
CA ARG A 16 10.34 20.18 1.15
C ARG A 16 11.68 20.90 0.98
N LEU A 17 12.17 21.02 -0.26
CA LEU A 17 13.41 21.70 -0.61
C LEU A 17 13.17 23.20 -0.88
N GLY A 18 11.90 23.62 -1.01
CA GLY A 18 11.54 24.99 -1.35
C GLY A 18 11.88 25.40 -2.79
N ILE A 19 12.13 24.43 -3.68
CA ILE A 19 12.53 24.68 -5.06
C ILE A 19 11.32 25.15 -5.86
N THR A 20 11.46 26.30 -6.52
CA THR A 20 10.40 26.91 -7.32
C THR A 20 10.54 26.66 -8.82
N ASP A 21 11.73 26.29 -9.29
CA ASP A 21 11.96 25.92 -10.69
C ASP A 21 11.63 24.43 -10.91
N SER A 22 10.77 24.13 -11.88
CA SER A 22 10.29 22.77 -12.10
C SER A 22 11.33 21.84 -12.72
N ALA A 23 12.30 22.37 -13.49
CA ALA A 23 13.37 21.58 -14.06
C ALA A 23 14.43 21.23 -13.01
N GLU A 24 14.77 22.20 -12.14
CA GLU A 24 15.63 21.98 -10.97
C GLU A 24 14.99 20.96 -10.01
N LEU A 25 13.69 21.11 -9.70
CA LEU A 25 12.97 20.19 -8.84
C LEU A 25 12.99 18.75 -9.38
N ALA A 26 12.75 18.58 -10.69
CA ALA A 26 12.75 17.26 -11.32
C ALA A 26 14.15 16.60 -11.27
N GLN A 27 15.22 17.38 -11.40
CA GLN A 27 16.58 16.86 -11.32
C GLN A 27 16.93 16.40 -9.90
N ASP A 28 16.58 17.20 -8.89
CA ASP A 28 16.79 16.87 -7.48
C ASP A 28 15.92 15.68 -7.03
N GLU A 29 14.69 15.57 -7.54
CA GLU A 29 13.81 14.42 -7.27
C GLU A 29 14.44 13.10 -7.74
N VAL A 30 15.08 13.10 -8.92
CA VAL A 30 15.78 11.93 -9.45
C VAL A 30 17.00 11.59 -8.59
N GLU A 31 17.82 12.59 -8.23
CA GLU A 31 19.03 12.38 -7.45
C GLU A 31 18.71 11.86 -6.03
N LEU A 32 17.78 12.52 -5.33
CA LEU A 32 17.36 12.10 -3.99
C LEU A 32 16.72 10.70 -3.99
N SER A 33 15.91 10.38 -5.00
CA SER A 33 15.32 9.05 -5.14
C SER A 33 16.39 7.99 -5.39
N ALA A 34 17.39 8.29 -6.22
CA ALA A 34 18.50 7.39 -6.48
C ALA A 34 19.35 7.14 -5.23
N LEU A 35 19.70 8.19 -4.48
CA LEU A 35 20.41 8.09 -3.20
C LEU A 35 19.60 7.26 -2.20
N ARG A 36 18.29 7.49 -2.11
CA ARG A 36 17.44 6.74 -1.20
C ARG A 36 17.36 5.26 -1.54
N LEU A 37 17.38 4.89 -2.83
CA LEU A 37 17.46 3.50 -3.26
C LEU A 37 18.79 2.85 -2.88
N ILE A 38 19.90 3.58 -2.96
CA ILE A 38 21.22 3.10 -2.51
C ILE A 38 21.19 2.86 -1.00
N GLU A 39 20.68 3.82 -0.23
CA GLU A 39 20.51 3.70 1.23
C GLU A 39 19.66 2.48 1.59
N LEU A 40 18.49 2.31 0.98
CA LEU A 40 17.59 1.19 1.27
C LEU A 40 18.18 -0.18 0.89
N ARG A 41 19.09 -0.23 -0.09
CA ARG A 41 19.82 -1.45 -0.43
C ARG A 41 20.93 -1.76 0.58
N ALA A 42 21.61 -0.74 1.08
CA ALA A 42 22.66 -0.88 2.07
C ALA A 42 22.08 -1.19 3.46
N GLU A 43 20.99 -0.52 3.81
CA GLU A 43 20.26 -0.61 5.07
C GLU A 43 18.77 -0.81 4.76
N PRO A 44 18.34 -2.07 4.60
CA PRO A 44 16.93 -2.39 4.46
C PRO A 44 16.12 -1.83 5.63
N LEU A 45 14.85 -1.53 5.37
CA LEU A 45 13.96 -1.07 6.44
C LEU A 45 13.92 -2.13 7.56
N PRO A 46 13.95 -1.72 8.83
CA PRO A 46 13.84 -2.66 9.93
C PRO A 46 12.48 -3.38 9.87
N GLY A 47 12.51 -4.68 10.14
CA GLY A 47 11.33 -5.54 10.14
C GLY A 47 11.72 -7.01 10.17
N ALA A 48 10.85 -7.86 10.70
CA ALA A 48 11.11 -9.31 10.71
C ALA A 48 10.96 -9.95 9.33
N TYR A 49 10.22 -9.29 8.42
CA TYR A 49 9.89 -9.77 7.08
C TYR A 49 9.27 -11.18 7.07
N ASP A 50 8.59 -11.52 8.16
CA ASP A 50 7.78 -12.73 8.31
C ASP A 50 6.30 -12.42 8.03
N LEU A 51 5.45 -13.42 8.21
CA LEU A 51 4.01 -13.29 8.02
C LEU A 51 3.40 -12.21 8.92
N ASP A 52 3.85 -12.11 10.17
CA ASP A 52 3.32 -11.15 11.13
C ASP A 52 3.61 -9.71 10.68
N HIS A 53 4.86 -9.45 10.29
CA HIS A 53 5.26 -8.17 9.74
C HIS A 53 4.53 -7.85 8.42
N LEU A 54 4.35 -8.82 7.52
CA LEU A 54 3.59 -8.61 6.29
C LEU A 54 2.13 -8.22 6.59
N GLN A 55 1.48 -8.90 7.53
CA GLN A 55 0.10 -8.60 7.88
C GLN A 55 -0.03 -7.21 8.52
N ASP A 56 0.95 -6.74 9.30
CA ASP A 56 1.01 -5.37 9.81
C ASP A 56 1.18 -4.33 8.68
N VAL A 57 2.05 -4.62 7.71
CA VAL A 57 2.26 -3.78 6.52
C VAL A 57 0.96 -3.68 5.71
N LEU A 58 0.31 -4.80 5.41
CA LEU A 58 -0.96 -4.83 4.68
C LEU A 58 -2.06 -4.05 5.41
N THR A 59 -2.15 -4.20 6.73
CA THR A 59 -3.13 -3.47 7.56
C THR A 59 -2.91 -1.97 7.49
N THR A 60 -1.67 -1.54 7.68
CA THR A 60 -1.29 -0.13 7.63
C THR A 60 -1.56 0.47 6.26
N LEU A 61 -1.21 -0.24 5.18
CA LEU A 61 -1.46 0.22 3.81
C LEU A 61 -2.96 0.32 3.51
N LEU A 62 -3.76 -0.68 3.91
CA LEU A 62 -5.20 -0.64 3.69
C LEU A 62 -5.84 0.55 4.42
N ALA A 63 -5.51 0.77 5.69
CA ALA A 63 -6.02 1.89 6.47
C ALA A 63 -5.66 3.25 5.84
N ARG A 64 -4.40 3.43 5.43
CA ARG A 64 -3.92 4.67 4.81
C ARG A 64 -4.56 4.91 3.44
N LEU A 65 -4.70 3.88 2.62
CA LEU A 65 -5.37 3.99 1.31
C LEU A 65 -6.87 4.26 1.46
N ASN A 66 -7.51 3.72 2.50
CA ASN A 66 -8.91 4.04 2.82
C ASN A 66 -9.10 5.50 3.22
N LEU A 67 -8.17 6.06 4.00
CA LEU A 67 -8.16 7.48 4.36
C LEU A 67 -7.91 8.39 3.16
N LEU A 68 -6.94 8.06 2.30
CA LEU A 68 -6.57 8.88 1.16
C LEU A 68 -7.67 8.91 0.09
N HIS A 69 -8.36 7.78 -0.12
CA HIS A 69 -9.42 7.60 -1.09
C HIS A 69 -9.11 8.26 -2.47
N PRO A 70 -7.99 7.88 -3.12
CA PRO A 70 -7.35 8.66 -4.18
C PRO A 70 -8.13 8.75 -5.50
N PHE A 71 -9.12 7.88 -5.73
CA PHE A 71 -9.90 7.86 -6.96
C PHE A 71 -11.36 8.27 -6.73
N ARG A 72 -11.99 8.83 -7.78
CA ARG A 72 -13.43 9.17 -7.77
C ARG A 72 -14.31 7.92 -7.60
N GLU A 73 -13.91 6.80 -8.19
CA GLU A 73 -14.59 5.51 -8.08
C GLU A 73 -13.55 4.38 -8.20
N GLY A 74 -13.84 3.22 -7.62
CA GLY A 74 -13.02 2.01 -7.79
C GLY A 74 -11.93 1.80 -6.75
N ASN A 75 -11.83 2.64 -5.71
CA ASN A 75 -10.83 2.52 -4.64
C ASN A 75 -10.72 1.09 -4.09
N GLY A 76 -11.85 0.48 -3.71
CA GLY A 76 -11.83 -0.88 -3.18
C GLY A 76 -11.29 -1.93 -4.16
N ARG A 77 -11.51 -1.78 -5.48
CA ARG A 77 -10.93 -2.70 -6.48
C ARG A 77 -9.42 -2.51 -6.59
N THR A 78 -8.98 -1.25 -6.68
CA THR A 78 -7.55 -0.92 -6.80
C THR A 78 -6.77 -1.31 -5.55
N GLN A 79 -7.29 -1.02 -4.36
CA GLN A 79 -6.69 -1.40 -3.09
C GLN A 79 -6.53 -2.93 -2.99
N ARG A 80 -7.59 -3.70 -3.25
CA ARG A 80 -7.54 -5.16 -3.18
C ARG A 80 -6.55 -5.76 -4.18
N ALA A 81 -6.50 -5.23 -5.41
CA ALA A 81 -5.54 -5.68 -6.41
C ALA A 81 -4.09 -5.36 -5.99
N PHE A 82 -3.84 -4.15 -5.51
CA PHE A 82 -2.51 -3.73 -5.05
C PHE A 82 -2.02 -4.57 -3.87
N LEU A 83 -2.85 -4.75 -2.83
CA LEU A 83 -2.49 -5.55 -1.66
C LEU A 83 -2.29 -7.03 -2.02
N ALA A 84 -3.13 -7.57 -2.92
CA ALA A 84 -2.97 -8.95 -3.40
C ALA A 84 -1.65 -9.16 -4.13
N GLN A 85 -1.22 -8.21 -4.98
CA GLN A 85 0.06 -8.29 -5.66
C GLN A 85 1.22 -8.19 -4.65
N LEU A 86 1.16 -7.26 -3.71
CA LEU A 86 2.18 -7.10 -2.67
C LEU A 86 2.35 -8.38 -1.84
N ALA A 87 1.24 -9.01 -1.44
CA ALA A 87 1.29 -10.29 -0.73
C ALA A 87 1.87 -11.40 -1.62
N THR A 88 1.48 -11.45 -2.89
CA THR A 88 1.98 -12.43 -3.87
C THR A 88 3.50 -12.34 -4.03
N ASP A 89 4.02 -11.12 -4.21
CA ASP A 89 5.46 -10.86 -4.33
C ASP A 89 6.23 -11.21 -3.06
N ALA A 90 5.54 -11.22 -1.91
CA ALA A 90 6.09 -11.64 -0.62
C ALA A 90 5.93 -13.15 -0.33
N GLY A 91 5.38 -13.96 -1.26
CA GLY A 91 5.20 -15.39 -1.06
C GLY A 91 3.84 -15.80 -0.45
N TYR A 92 2.86 -14.91 -0.44
CA TYR A 92 1.54 -15.14 0.18
C TYR A 92 0.36 -14.83 -0.75
N LEU A 93 -0.78 -15.46 -0.48
CA LEU A 93 -2.05 -15.25 -1.15
C LEU A 93 -3.05 -14.56 -0.21
N LEU A 94 -3.69 -13.49 -0.69
CA LEU A 94 -4.81 -12.81 -0.04
C LEU A 94 -6.16 -13.32 -0.57
N ARG A 95 -6.90 -14.08 0.25
CA ARG A 95 -8.21 -14.65 -0.13
C ARG A 95 -9.37 -13.72 0.22
N TRP A 96 -9.54 -12.66 -0.58
CA TRP A 96 -10.63 -11.69 -0.40
C TRP A 96 -12.04 -12.29 -0.42
N THR A 97 -12.23 -13.45 -1.06
CA THR A 97 -13.52 -14.16 -1.12
C THR A 97 -14.01 -14.63 0.25
N ALA A 98 -13.10 -14.84 1.21
CA ALA A 98 -13.43 -15.21 2.57
C ALA A 98 -13.70 -14.01 3.49
N MET A 99 -13.56 -12.78 2.98
CA MET A 99 -13.74 -11.56 3.77
C MET A 99 -15.22 -11.31 4.05
N ASP A 100 -15.56 -11.18 5.33
CA ASP A 100 -16.88 -10.72 5.73
C ASP A 100 -17.05 -9.21 5.51
N ARG A 101 -18.19 -8.83 4.94
CA ARG A 101 -18.46 -7.44 4.57
C ARG A 101 -18.74 -6.56 5.79
N GLU A 102 -19.51 -7.04 6.76
CA GLU A 102 -19.86 -6.25 7.95
C GLU A 102 -18.64 -6.04 8.83
N GLN A 103 -17.85 -7.09 9.03
CA GLN A 103 -16.58 -7.04 9.73
C GLN A 103 -15.63 -6.04 9.07
N ASN A 104 -15.50 -6.06 7.73
CA ASN A 104 -14.66 -5.10 7.02
C ASN A 104 -15.13 -3.65 7.20
N ILE A 105 -16.44 -3.39 7.18
CA ILE A 105 -16.98 -2.06 7.43
C ILE A 105 -16.66 -1.60 8.86
N ALA A 106 -16.90 -2.46 9.86
CA ALA A 106 -16.63 -2.15 11.25
C ALA A 106 -15.14 -1.90 11.50
N ALA A 107 -14.28 -2.77 10.97
CA ALA A 107 -12.83 -2.66 11.09
C ALA A 107 -12.27 -1.41 10.39
N SER A 108 -12.80 -1.07 9.20
CA SER A 108 -12.41 0.16 8.49
C SER A 108 -12.80 1.43 9.25
N ARG A 109 -13.93 1.42 9.98
CA ARG A 109 -14.32 2.54 10.85
C ARG A 109 -13.39 2.66 12.05
N ALA A 110 -13.10 1.56 12.75
CA ALA A 110 -12.14 1.57 13.85
C ALA A 110 -10.76 2.09 13.42
N ALA A 111 -10.30 1.68 12.23
CA ALA A 111 -9.04 2.14 11.67
C ALA A 111 -9.06 3.65 11.32
N HIS A 112 -10.21 4.18 10.89
CA HIS A 112 -10.37 5.63 10.70
C HIS A 112 -10.24 6.40 12.02
N ASP A 113 -10.73 5.81 13.12
CA ASP A 113 -10.61 6.35 14.48
C ASP A 113 -9.23 6.08 15.13
N GLY A 114 -8.31 5.47 14.39
CA GLY A 114 -6.92 5.22 14.81
C GLY A 114 -6.65 3.83 15.40
N ASP A 115 -7.67 2.99 15.56
CA ASP A 115 -7.51 1.61 16.03
C ASP A 115 -7.37 0.63 14.86
N LEU A 116 -6.14 0.18 14.61
CA LEU A 116 -5.83 -0.77 13.55
C LEU A 116 -6.06 -2.24 13.94
N GLN A 117 -6.28 -2.54 15.22
CA GLN A 117 -6.38 -3.94 15.70
C GLN A 117 -7.53 -4.71 15.05
N PRO A 118 -8.75 -4.15 14.91
CA PRO A 118 -9.84 -4.85 14.23
C PRO A 118 -9.54 -5.14 12.75
N LEU A 119 -8.84 -4.22 12.07
CA LEU A 119 -8.47 -4.39 10.67
C LEU A 119 -7.38 -5.46 10.52
N ARG A 120 -6.41 -5.48 11.43
CA ARG A 120 -5.38 -6.51 11.51
C ARG A 120 -5.97 -7.89 11.75
N ALA A 121 -6.90 -8.00 12.70
CA ALA A 121 -7.59 -9.24 13.04
C ALA A 121 -8.46 -9.76 11.89
N MET A 122 -9.08 -8.86 11.12
CA MET A 122 -9.85 -9.23 9.92
C MET A 122 -8.94 -9.67 8.76
N LEU A 123 -7.79 -9.02 8.54
CA LEU A 123 -6.87 -9.37 7.45
C LEU A 123 -6.07 -10.64 7.72
N ALA A 124 -5.64 -10.87 8.96
CA ALA A 124 -4.76 -11.99 9.33
C ALA A 124 -5.21 -13.35 8.76
N PRO A 125 -6.48 -13.79 8.95
CA PRO A 125 -6.94 -15.08 8.46
C PRO A 125 -7.09 -15.16 6.93
N LEU A 126 -6.96 -14.05 6.21
CA LEU A 126 -7.06 -14.00 4.74
C LEU A 126 -5.71 -14.20 4.05
N VAL A 127 -4.59 -14.17 4.79
CA VAL A 127 -3.22 -14.28 4.24
C VAL A 127 -2.70 -15.70 4.45
N HIS A 128 -2.36 -16.37 3.34
CA HIS A 128 -1.90 -17.76 3.34
C HIS A 128 -0.60 -17.90 2.57
N PRO A 129 0.30 -18.84 2.90
CA PRO A 129 1.46 -19.14 2.05
C PRO A 129 1.02 -19.56 0.64
N LEU A 130 1.77 -19.14 -0.39
CA LEU A 130 1.49 -19.51 -1.79
C LEU A 130 1.63 -21.03 -2.04
N ASP A 131 2.52 -21.69 -1.30
CA ASP A 131 2.87 -23.11 -1.47
C ASP A 131 1.78 -24.09 -1.00
N GLU A 132 0.71 -23.60 -0.35
CA GLU A 132 -0.43 -24.41 0.12
C GLU A 132 -1.56 -24.53 -0.93
N LEU A 133 -1.33 -24.13 -2.18
CA LEU A 133 -2.27 -24.42 -3.25
C LEU A 133 -2.10 -25.89 -3.68
N PRO A 134 -3.17 -26.72 -3.66
CA PRO A 134 -3.10 -28.02 -4.31
C PRO A 134 -2.72 -27.78 -5.76
N HIS A 135 -1.64 -28.43 -6.21
CA HIS A 135 -1.30 -28.51 -7.63
C HIS A 135 -2.58 -28.90 -8.36
N GLY A 136 -3.16 -27.96 -9.12
CA GLY A 136 -4.33 -28.25 -9.93
C GLY A 136 -4.00 -29.46 -10.81
N GLU A 137 -4.84 -30.49 -10.74
CA GLU A 137 -4.79 -31.56 -11.73
C GLU A 137 -4.79 -30.92 -13.13
N PRO A 138 -3.99 -31.45 -14.08
CA PRO A 138 -3.97 -30.92 -15.43
C PRO A 138 -5.38 -31.00 -16.02
N ASP A 139 -5.88 -29.83 -16.44
CA ASP A 139 -7.19 -29.67 -17.06
C ASP A 139 -7.30 -30.67 -18.22
N SER A 140 -8.12 -31.67 -18.01
CA SER A 140 -8.40 -32.74 -18.96
C SER A 140 -9.74 -32.41 -19.60
N ARG A 141 -9.73 -31.53 -20.61
CA ARG A 141 -10.76 -31.45 -21.68
C ARG A 141 -10.38 -30.50 -22.80
#